data_AF-A0ABD5B0C5-F1
#
_entry.id   AF-A0ABD5B0C5-F1
#
_cell.length_a   1.000
_cell.length_b   1.000
_cell.length_c   1.000
_cell.angle_alpha   90.00
_cell.angle_beta   90.00
_cell.angle_gamma   90.00
#
_symmetry.space_group_name_H-M   'P 1'
#
loop_
_entity.id
_entity.type
_entity.pdbx_description
1 polymer ?
#
loop_
_entity_poly.entity_id
_entity_poly.type
_entity_poly.pdbx_seq_one_letter_code
_entity_poly.pdbx_strand_id
1 'polypeptide(L)'
;RPMTQRMIQVRKQIRKQYCESQINVYRTKTLFTDLLFLNLELSFLQDDFYTVPDIHIELDGILNRMYQYLPDAFQLRSSEETMYLVQRIMFQVDDWLSEDMLNEYYHIPRHIYEALSNLTLEDLKRTDAAQTDGHRDEEE
;
A
#
# COMPACT_ATOMS: atom_id res chain seq x y z
N ARG A 1 -14.78 0.33 -30.22
CA ARG A 1 -15.55 -0.87 -30.63
C ARG A 1 -16.53 -1.22 -29.51
N PRO A 2 -17.84 -1.37 -29.79
CA PRO A 2 -18.88 -1.54 -28.77
C PRO A 2 -18.68 -2.73 -27.83
N MET A 3 -18.20 -3.86 -28.36
CA MET A 3 -17.93 -5.06 -27.59
C MET A 3 -16.77 -4.87 -26.59
N THR A 4 -15.69 -4.23 -27.04
CA THR A 4 -14.55 -3.85 -26.19
C THR A 4 -14.96 -2.87 -25.08
N GLN A 5 -15.83 -1.90 -25.39
CA GLN A 5 -16.36 -0.97 -24.39
C GLN A 5 -17.14 -1.70 -23.29
N ARG A 6 -17.99 -2.66 -23.65
CA ARG A 6 -18.68 -3.53 -22.68
C ARG A 6 -17.71 -4.29 -21.78
N MET A 7 -16.67 -4.90 -22.35
CA MET A 7 -15.67 -5.62 -21.55
C MET A 7 -14.92 -4.70 -20.58
N ILE A 8 -14.55 -3.50 -21.02
CA ILE A 8 -13.91 -2.50 -20.16
C ILE A 8 -14.85 -2.09 -19.01
N GLN A 9 -16.13 -1.84 -19.31
CA GLN A 9 -17.11 -1.49 -18.28
C GLN A 9 -17.28 -2.61 -17.23
N VAL A 10 -17.35 -3.87 -17.66
CA VAL A 10 -17.42 -5.01 -16.74
C VAL A 10 -16.19 -5.08 -15.85
N ARG A 11 -14.98 -4.87 -16.41
CA ARG A 11 -13.74 -4.85 -15.62
C ARG A 11 -13.71 -3.71 -14.62
N LYS A 12 -14.09 -2.49 -15.04
CA LYS A 12 -14.23 -1.34 -14.13
C LYS A 12 -15.19 -1.65 -13.00
N GLN A 13 -16.34 -2.26 -13.30
CA GLN A 13 -17.35 -2.60 -12.30
C GLN A 13 -16.86 -3.64 -11.28
N ILE A 14 -16.20 -4.71 -11.74
CA ILE A 14 -15.62 -5.73 -10.84
C ILE A 14 -14.55 -5.11 -9.95
N ARG A 15 -13.67 -4.29 -10.53
CA ARG A 15 -12.60 -3.64 -9.78
C ARG A 15 -13.16 -2.66 -8.73
N LYS A 16 -14.18 -1.90 -9.10
CA LYS A 16 -14.92 -1.02 -8.19
C LYS A 16 -15.48 -1.80 -6.99
N GLN A 17 -16.21 -2.87 -7.25
CA GLN A 17 -16.81 -3.70 -6.18
C GLN A 17 -15.74 -4.29 -5.24
N TYR A 18 -14.63 -4.75 -5.81
CA TYR A 18 -13.49 -5.21 -5.02
C TYR A 18 -12.92 -4.09 -4.14
N CYS A 19 -12.66 -2.92 -4.73
CA CYS A 19 -12.12 -1.75 -4.03
C CYS A 19 -13.03 -1.30 -2.88
N GLU A 20 -14.34 -1.16 -3.12
CA GLU A 20 -15.33 -0.82 -2.10
C GLU A 20 -15.35 -1.84 -0.95
N SER A 21 -15.26 -3.13 -1.27
CA SER A 21 -15.16 -4.19 -0.25
C SER A 21 -13.88 -4.05 0.59
N GLN A 22 -12.74 -3.71 -0.02
CA GLN A 22 -11.48 -3.52 0.72
C GLN A 22 -11.55 -2.27 1.60
N ILE A 23 -12.11 -1.15 1.11
CA ILE A 23 -12.28 0.09 1.89
C ILE A 23 -13.07 -0.20 3.17
N ASN A 24 -14.17 -0.96 3.07
CA ASN A 24 -14.97 -1.34 4.23
C ASN A 24 -14.18 -2.15 5.26
N VAL A 25 -13.29 -3.05 4.81
CA VAL A 25 -12.44 -3.84 5.71
C VAL A 25 -11.40 -2.94 6.38
N TYR A 26 -10.64 -2.15 5.61
CA TYR A 26 -9.54 -1.36 6.16
C TYR A 26 -9.99 -0.20 7.04
N ARG A 27 -11.22 0.33 6.83
CA ARG A 27 -11.83 1.32 7.73
C ARG A 27 -11.96 0.80 9.16
N THR A 28 -12.10 -0.51 9.35
CA THR A 28 -12.22 -1.12 10.67
C THR A 28 -10.88 -1.53 11.30
N LYS A 29 -9.80 -1.58 10.51
CA LYS A 29 -8.48 -2.09 10.92
C LYS A 29 -7.43 -1.02 11.20
N THR A 30 -7.81 0.27 11.18
CA THR A 30 -6.91 1.43 11.34
C THR A 30 -5.71 1.43 10.39
N LEU A 31 -5.83 0.76 9.24
CA LEU A 31 -4.82 0.74 8.17
C LEU A 31 -5.14 1.86 7.19
N PHE A 32 -4.78 3.07 7.57
CA PHE A 32 -5.17 4.27 6.83
C PHE A 32 -4.47 4.38 5.47
N THR A 33 -3.33 3.70 5.27
CA THR A 33 -2.54 3.85 4.04
C THR A 33 -3.21 3.11 2.90
N ASP A 34 -3.71 1.92 3.17
CA ASP A 34 -4.57 1.23 2.23
C ASP A 34 -5.81 2.04 1.92
N LEU A 35 -6.42 2.67 2.94
CA LEU A 35 -7.58 3.52 2.72
C LEU A 35 -7.26 4.68 1.78
N LEU A 36 -6.11 5.34 1.94
CA LEU A 36 -5.67 6.39 1.02
C LEU A 36 -5.61 5.87 -0.42
N PHE A 37 -4.85 4.81 -0.68
CA PHE A 37 -4.65 4.32 -2.05
C PHE A 37 -5.92 3.69 -2.65
N LEU A 38 -6.73 3.00 -1.84
CA LEU A 38 -8.01 2.44 -2.28
C LEU A 38 -9.02 3.54 -2.62
N ASN A 39 -9.12 4.61 -1.81
CA ASN A 39 -10.02 5.71 -2.14
C ASN A 39 -9.55 6.48 -3.38
N LEU A 40 -8.24 6.66 -3.57
CA LEU A 40 -7.70 7.23 -4.82
C LEU A 40 -8.06 6.35 -6.03
N GLU A 41 -7.84 5.03 -5.93
CA GLU A 41 -8.23 4.09 -6.99
C GLU A 41 -9.73 4.16 -7.28
N LEU A 42 -10.57 4.21 -6.24
CA LEU A 42 -12.02 4.31 -6.38
C LEU A 42 -12.43 5.59 -7.11
N SER A 43 -11.83 6.73 -6.74
CA SER A 43 -12.03 8.02 -7.43
C SER A 43 -11.68 7.93 -8.92
N PHE A 44 -10.56 7.30 -9.28
CA PHE A 44 -10.19 7.07 -10.68
C PHE A 44 -11.09 6.10 -11.43
N LEU A 45 -11.66 5.09 -10.75
CA LEU A 45 -12.59 4.15 -11.37
C LEU A 45 -13.94 4.80 -11.69
N GLN A 46 -14.37 5.71 -10.82
CA GLN A 46 -15.67 6.40 -10.91
C GLN A 46 -15.61 7.74 -11.66
N ASP A 47 -14.40 8.23 -11.93
CA ASP A 47 -14.16 9.57 -12.44
C ASP A 47 -14.75 10.66 -11.50
N ASP A 48 -14.71 10.41 -10.17
CA ASP A 48 -15.21 11.30 -9.12
C ASP A 48 -14.08 11.78 -8.20
N PHE A 49 -13.77 13.07 -8.32
CA PHE A 49 -12.77 13.79 -7.51
C PHE A 49 -13.40 14.92 -6.71
N TYR A 50 -14.73 15.03 -6.70
CA TYR A 50 -15.45 16.03 -5.91
C TYR A 50 -15.79 15.49 -4.53
N THR A 51 -16.01 14.18 -4.44
CA THR A 51 -16.23 13.48 -3.17
C THR A 51 -14.90 13.12 -2.54
N VAL A 52 -14.35 14.02 -1.71
CA VAL A 52 -13.12 13.77 -0.96
C VAL A 52 -13.41 12.75 0.15
N PRO A 53 -12.63 11.65 0.27
CA PRO A 53 -12.83 10.63 1.28
C PRO A 53 -12.44 11.13 2.67
N ASP A 54 -13.19 10.71 3.68
CA ASP A 54 -12.84 10.85 5.10
C ASP A 54 -12.06 9.59 5.54
N ILE A 55 -10.78 9.77 5.84
CA ILE A 55 -9.84 8.70 6.19
C ILE A 55 -9.27 8.91 7.58
N HIS A 56 -8.63 10.06 7.80
CA HIS A 56 -8.00 10.44 9.06
C HIS A 56 -7.88 11.96 9.14
N ILE A 57 -8.12 12.54 10.31
CA ILE A 57 -8.14 14.00 10.54
C ILE A 57 -6.86 14.71 10.06
N GLU A 58 -5.70 14.05 10.18
CA GLU A 58 -4.41 14.60 9.75
C GLU A 58 -4.26 14.62 8.22
N LEU A 59 -4.97 13.72 7.52
CA LEU A 59 -4.96 13.63 6.06
C LEU A 59 -5.98 14.55 5.41
N ASP A 60 -7.01 15.03 6.11
CA ASP A 60 -8.09 15.83 5.51
C ASP A 60 -7.57 17.03 4.70
N GLY A 61 -6.63 17.79 5.28
CA GLY A 61 -6.04 18.92 4.59
C GLY A 61 -5.24 18.53 3.35
N ILE A 62 -4.54 17.39 3.41
CA ILE A 62 -3.76 16.84 2.29
C ILE A 62 -4.71 16.37 1.18
N LEU A 63 -5.73 15.57 1.53
CA LEU A 63 -6.71 15.03 0.58
C LEU A 63 -7.48 16.14 -0.13
N ASN A 64 -7.93 17.16 0.59
CA ASN A 64 -8.63 18.30 -0.02
C ASN A 64 -7.77 19.07 -1.04
N ARG A 65 -6.46 19.20 -0.81
CA ARG A 65 -5.54 19.81 -1.79
C ARG A 65 -5.23 18.86 -2.93
N MET A 66 -5.04 17.58 -2.63
CA MET A 66 -4.74 16.55 -3.60
C MET A 66 -5.85 16.43 -4.65
N TYR A 67 -7.10 16.32 -4.20
CA TYR A 67 -8.26 16.11 -5.05
C TYR A 67 -8.55 17.28 -6.01
N GLN A 68 -8.02 18.48 -5.74
CA GLN A 68 -8.14 19.63 -6.65
C GLN A 68 -7.41 19.44 -7.97
N TYR A 69 -6.33 18.66 -8.00
CA TYR A 69 -5.50 18.48 -9.21
C TYR A 69 -5.52 17.04 -9.76
N LEU A 70 -6.12 16.07 -9.06
CA LEU A 70 -6.26 14.71 -9.60
C LEU A 70 -6.99 14.65 -10.96
N PRO A 71 -7.98 15.52 -11.29
CA PRO A 71 -8.57 15.54 -12.62
C PRO A 71 -7.58 15.78 -13.77
N ASP A 72 -6.43 16.40 -13.49
CA ASP A 72 -5.39 16.63 -14.50
C ASP A 72 -4.79 15.32 -15.04
N ALA A 73 -4.97 14.21 -14.31
CA ALA A 73 -4.55 12.88 -14.73
C ALA A 73 -5.11 12.45 -16.10
N PHE A 74 -6.31 12.92 -16.47
CA PHE A 74 -6.92 12.61 -17.78
C PHE A 74 -6.36 13.45 -18.92
N GLN A 75 -5.55 14.46 -18.61
CA GLN A 75 -4.94 15.36 -19.59
C GLN A 75 -3.47 15.04 -19.88
N LEU A 76 -2.89 14.09 -19.15
CA LEU A 76 -1.48 13.68 -19.30
C LEU A 76 -1.23 13.07 -20.68
N ARG A 77 -0.12 13.46 -21.31
CA ARG A 77 0.27 13.09 -22.67
C ARG A 77 1.58 12.32 -22.75
N SER A 78 2.36 12.31 -21.67
CA SER A 78 3.65 11.63 -21.60
C SER A 78 3.82 10.88 -20.28
N SER A 79 4.73 9.90 -20.27
CA SER A 79 5.13 9.20 -19.05
C SER A 79 5.82 10.14 -18.04
N GLU A 80 6.48 11.19 -18.53
CA GLU A 80 7.12 12.20 -17.69
C GLU A 80 6.09 13.04 -16.93
N GLU A 81 5.00 13.44 -17.59
CA GLU A 81 3.89 14.12 -16.93
C GLU A 81 3.22 13.22 -15.88
N THR A 82 3.05 11.93 -16.18
CA THR A 82 2.58 10.94 -15.19
C THR A 82 3.53 10.83 -14.01
N MET A 83 4.84 10.78 -14.24
CA MET A 83 5.84 10.75 -13.17
C MET A 83 5.72 11.98 -12.27
N TYR A 84 5.58 13.17 -12.83
CA TYR A 84 5.42 14.40 -12.04
C TYR A 84 4.14 14.41 -11.21
N LEU A 85 3.02 13.94 -11.76
CA LEU A 85 1.78 13.81 -11.00
C LEU A 85 1.95 12.85 -9.81
N VAL A 86 2.55 11.68 -10.06
CA VAL A 86 2.80 10.68 -9.01
C VAL A 86 3.73 11.24 -7.95
N GLN A 87 4.82 11.91 -8.33
CA GLN A 87 5.73 12.56 -7.38
C GLN A 87 5.01 13.60 -6.53
N ARG A 88 4.16 14.44 -7.14
CA ARG A 88 3.37 15.45 -6.42
C ARG A 88 2.43 14.83 -5.38
N ILE A 89 1.81 13.69 -5.71
CA ILE A 89 0.99 12.92 -4.78
C ILE A 89 1.88 12.40 -3.65
N MET A 90 2.97 11.71 -3.98
CA MET A 90 3.89 11.12 -3.00
C MET A 90 4.45 12.17 -2.03
N PHE A 91 4.94 13.31 -2.51
CA PHE A 91 5.46 14.38 -1.65
C PHE A 91 4.46 14.93 -0.63
N GLN A 92 3.16 14.86 -0.91
CA GLN A 92 2.13 15.33 0.03
C GLN A 92 1.79 14.29 1.10
N VAL A 93 2.05 13.02 0.83
CA VAL A 93 1.76 11.92 1.76
C VAL A 93 3.02 11.32 2.38
N ASP A 94 4.20 11.76 1.96
CA ASP A 94 5.51 11.23 2.35
C ASP A 94 5.70 11.21 3.88
N ASP A 95 5.48 12.35 4.53
CA ASP A 95 5.57 12.48 6.00
C ASP A 95 4.60 11.55 6.75
N TRP A 96 3.54 11.12 6.07
CA TRP A 96 2.48 10.30 6.63
C TRP A 96 2.68 8.80 6.33
N LEU A 97 3.33 8.47 5.20
CA LEU A 97 3.74 7.12 4.85
C LEU A 97 4.97 6.74 5.70
N SER A 98 4.74 6.26 6.92
CA SER A 98 5.83 5.85 7.81
C SER A 98 6.58 4.60 7.30
N GLU A 99 7.84 4.47 7.71
CA GLU A 99 8.73 3.36 7.31
C GLU A 99 8.25 1.98 7.80
N ASP A 100 7.36 1.94 8.81
CA ASP A 100 6.91 0.69 9.46
C ASP A 100 5.41 0.40 9.27
N MET A 101 4.88 0.74 8.08
CA MET A 101 3.53 0.30 7.70
C MET A 101 3.41 -1.22 7.67
N LEU A 102 4.51 -1.95 7.42
CA LEU A 102 4.55 -3.42 7.38
C LEU A 102 4.12 -4.05 8.73
N ASN A 103 4.51 -3.46 9.86
CA ASN A 103 4.15 -3.98 11.18
C ASN A 103 2.66 -3.88 11.48
N GLU A 104 1.96 -2.90 10.92
CA GLU A 104 0.50 -2.80 11.06
C GLU A 104 -0.22 -3.96 10.34
N TYR A 105 0.35 -4.49 9.25
CA TYR A 105 -0.23 -5.61 8.50
C TYR A 105 0.00 -6.98 9.13
N TYR A 106 1.18 -7.20 9.72
CA TYR A 106 1.59 -8.52 10.22
C TYR A 106 1.47 -8.68 11.74
N HIS A 107 1.07 -7.62 12.46
CA HIS A 107 1.05 -7.58 13.93
C HIS A 107 2.35 -8.14 14.53
N ILE A 108 3.50 -7.89 13.88
CA ILE A 108 4.75 -8.46 14.34
C ILE A 108 5.05 -7.79 15.67
N PRO A 109 5.26 -8.58 16.73
CA PRO A 109 5.50 -8.00 18.03
C PRO A 109 6.75 -7.10 17.99
N ARG A 110 6.61 -5.82 18.38
CA ARG A 110 7.69 -4.82 18.32
C ARG A 110 8.98 -5.27 19.02
N HIS A 111 8.87 -6.11 20.05
CA HIS A 111 10.01 -6.69 20.75
C HIS A 111 10.90 -7.58 19.85
N ILE A 112 10.34 -8.15 18.78
CA ILE A 112 11.10 -8.92 17.80
C ILE A 112 11.97 -7.98 16.95
N TYR A 113 11.47 -6.79 16.58
CA TYR A 113 12.28 -5.79 15.86
C TYR A 113 13.41 -5.25 16.71
N GLU A 114 13.17 -4.95 17.99
CA GLU A 114 14.23 -4.55 18.91
C GLU A 114 15.31 -5.64 19.05
N ALA A 115 14.89 -6.92 19.10
CA ALA A 115 15.80 -8.06 19.13
C ALA A 115 16.56 -8.25 17.79
N LEU A 116 15.91 -8.06 16.64
CA LEU A 116 16.50 -8.23 15.30
C LEU A 116 17.36 -7.02 14.87
N SER A 117 17.08 -5.82 15.38
CA SER A 117 17.84 -4.60 15.05
C SER A 117 19.29 -4.66 15.50
N ASN A 118 19.59 -5.51 16.48
CA ASN A 118 20.93 -5.78 16.99
C ASN A 118 21.66 -6.90 16.23
N LEU A 119 21.00 -7.56 15.28
CA LEU A 119 21.58 -8.65 14.50
C LEU A 119 22.18 -8.09 13.20
N THR A 120 23.43 -8.49 12.91
CA THR A 120 24.06 -8.19 11.64
C THR A 120 23.51 -9.09 10.53
N LEU A 121 23.72 -8.70 9.27
CA LEU A 121 23.26 -9.49 8.11
C LEU A 121 23.89 -10.89 8.06
N GLU A 122 25.01 -11.11 8.76
CA GLU A 122 25.61 -12.43 8.96
C GLU A 122 24.86 -13.27 9.99
N ASP A 123 24.35 -12.66 11.06
CA ASP A 123 23.58 -13.34 12.11
C ASP A 123 22.19 -13.81 11.63
N LEU A 124 21.67 -13.16 10.58
CA LEU A 124 20.39 -13.50 9.94
C LEU A 124 20.50 -14.59 8.87
N LYS A 125 21.70 -14.99 8.47
CA LYS A 125 21.89 -16.12 7.55
C LYS A 125 21.53 -17.40 8.32
N ARG A 126 20.72 -18.28 7.69
CA ARG A 126 20.44 -19.62 8.23
C ARG A 126 21.77 -20.25 8.64
N THR A 127 21.93 -20.53 9.93
CA THR A 127 22.91 -21.51 10.38
C THR A 127 22.51 -22.80 9.68
N ASP A 128 23.28 -23.20 8.68
CA ASP A 128 23.01 -24.42 7.93
C ASP A 128 22.86 -25.56 8.93
N ALA A 129 21.71 -26.25 8.87
CA ALA A 129 21.44 -27.47 9.63
C ALA A 129 22.33 -28.66 9.19
N ALA A 130 23.49 -28.37 8.59
CA ALA A 130 24.47 -29.30 8.08
C ALA A 130 25.79 -29.29 8.89
N GLN A 131 25.81 -28.65 10.07
CA GLN A 131 26.89 -28.84 11.07
C GLN A 131 26.52 -29.82 12.19
N THR A 132 25.60 -30.76 11.94
CA THR A 132 25.39 -31.93 12.80
C THR A 132 25.86 -33.18 12.08
N ASP A 133 27.17 -33.33 11.90
CA ASP A 133 27.80 -34.62 11.62
C ASP A 133 29.20 -34.57 12.25
N GLY A 134 29.35 -35.16 13.43
CA GLY A 134 30.67 -35.17 14.08
C GLY A 134 30.82 -35.70 15.50
N HIS A 135 29.80 -36.22 16.19
CA HIS A 135 30.03 -37.03 17.39
C HIS A 135 28.96 -38.09 17.57
N ARG A 136 29.30 -39.31 17.18
CA ARG A 136 28.58 -40.54 17.49
C ARG A 136 29.47 -41.30 18.47
N ASP A 137 29.27 -41.04 19.76
CA ASP A 137 29.92 -41.83 20.80
C ASP A 137 29.02 -43.05 21.08
N GLU A 138 29.40 -44.20 20.54
CA GLU A 138 28.90 -45.51 20.95
C GLU A 138 29.78 -46.03 22.09
N GLU A 139 29.29 -45.97 23.33
CA GLU A 139 29.72 -46.84 24.44
C GLU A 139 28.50 -47.19 25.31
N GLU A 140 27.90 -48.35 25.05
CA GLU A 140 27.61 -49.45 26.01
C GLU A 140 26.91 -50.63 25.33
#